data_AF-A0A954PSS1-F1
#
_entry.id   AF-A0A954PSS1-F1
#
_cell.length_a   1.000
_cell.length_b   1.000
_cell.length_c   1.000
_cell.angle_alpha   90.00
_cell.angle_beta   90.00
_cell.angle_gamma   90.00
#
_symmetry.space_group_name_H-M   'P 1'
#
loop_
_entity.id
_entity.type
_entity.pdbx_description
1 polymer ?
#
loop_
_entity_poly.entity_id
_entity_poly.type
_entity_poly.pdbx_seq_one_letter_code
_entity_poly.pdbx_strand_id
1 'polypeptide(L)'
;MPNEAFASVDAVVDLLANSTSPAASPAARQLLQQMSSSRWRVIRGNHRSSADPTPHVTIEVGGTRYHLRLDGRSCVFDITHVSSDETQRLAGRKPWQGPGE
;
A
#
# COMPACT_ATOMS: atom_id res chain seq x y z
N MET A 1 -32.32 -12.23 -11.88
CA MET A 1 -30.85 -11.99 -11.77
C MET A 1 -30.67 -11.05 -10.60
N PRO A 2 -29.83 -11.36 -9.59
CA PRO A 2 -29.57 -10.39 -8.55
C PRO A 2 -28.95 -9.14 -9.19
N ASN A 3 -29.49 -7.98 -8.82
CA ASN A 3 -29.07 -6.68 -9.28
C ASN A 3 -27.66 -6.43 -8.73
N GLU A 4 -26.61 -6.56 -9.55
CA GLU A 4 -25.26 -6.18 -9.13
C GLU A 4 -25.25 -4.67 -8.91
N ALA A 5 -25.31 -4.26 -7.64
CA ALA A 5 -25.14 -2.86 -7.29
C ALA A 5 -23.71 -2.47 -7.64
N PHE A 6 -23.55 -1.62 -8.65
CA PHE A 6 -22.25 -1.04 -8.99
C PHE A 6 -21.81 -0.15 -7.83
N ALA A 7 -20.77 -0.57 -7.10
CA ALA A 7 -20.12 0.27 -6.11
C ALA A 7 -19.41 1.44 -6.82
N SER A 8 -19.52 2.65 -6.25
CA SER A 8 -18.70 3.77 -6.73
C SER A 8 -17.21 3.48 -6.51
N VAL A 9 -16.35 4.10 -7.31
CA VAL A 9 -14.89 4.01 -7.12
C VAL A 9 -14.51 4.36 -5.68
N ASP A 10 -15.09 5.44 -5.13
CA ASP A 10 -14.81 5.87 -3.76
C ASP A 10 -15.24 4.83 -2.72
N ALA A 11 -16.37 4.14 -2.92
CA ALA A 11 -16.81 3.07 -2.03
C ALA A 11 -15.85 1.86 -2.07
N VAL A 12 -15.31 1.52 -3.24
CA VAL A 12 -14.30 0.46 -3.36
C VAL A 12 -12.98 0.88 -2.72
N VAL A 13 -12.55 2.12 -2.92
CA VAL A 13 -11.35 2.70 -2.30
C VAL A 13 -11.46 2.65 -0.78
N ASP A 14 -12.59 3.07 -0.22
CA ASP A 14 -12.85 3.03 1.22
C ASP A 14 -12.83 1.60 1.77
N LEU A 15 -13.49 0.67 1.09
CA LEU A 15 -13.50 -0.74 1.47
C LEU A 15 -12.08 -1.33 1.53
N LEU A 16 -11.27 -1.07 0.51
CA LEU A 16 -9.91 -1.59 0.42
C LEU A 16 -8.96 -0.91 1.42
N ALA A 17 -9.07 0.41 1.60
CA ALA A 17 -8.27 1.15 2.59
C ALA A 17 -8.58 0.68 4.02
N ASN A 18 -9.85 0.42 4.34
CA ASN A 18 -10.27 -0.11 5.63
C ASN A 18 -9.86 -1.57 5.86
N SER A 19 -9.45 -2.28 4.80
CA SER A 19 -8.87 -3.63 4.89
C SER A 19 -7.36 -3.62 5.13
N THR A 20 -6.75 -2.43 5.31
CA THR A 20 -5.35 -2.28 5.73
C THR A 20 -5.26 -2.00 7.22
N SER A 21 -4.04 -1.98 7.78
CA SER A 21 -3.87 -1.60 9.19
C SER A 21 -4.39 -0.16 9.42
N PRO A 22 -4.92 0.18 10.62
CA PRO A 22 -5.38 1.54 10.89
C PRO A 22 -4.33 2.63 10.63
N ALA A 23 -3.05 2.30 10.81
CA ALA A 23 -1.94 3.22 10.52
C ALA A 23 -1.66 3.39 9.02
N ALA A 24 -1.96 2.37 8.19
CA ALA A 24 -1.79 2.42 6.74
C ALA A 24 -3.00 3.00 6.02
N SER A 25 -4.20 2.90 6.61
CA SER A 25 -5.48 3.26 5.96
C SER A 25 -5.48 4.65 5.29
N PRO A 26 -4.98 5.74 5.91
CA PRO A 26 -4.94 7.05 5.25
C PRO A 26 -4.07 7.06 3.98
N ALA A 27 -2.86 6.49 4.05
CA ALA A 27 -1.95 6.41 2.92
C ALA A 27 -2.47 5.43 1.85
N ALA A 28 -3.11 4.33 2.28
CA ALA A 28 -3.72 3.36 1.39
C ALA A 28 -4.87 3.99 0.60
N ARG A 29 -5.74 4.77 1.25
CA ARG A 29 -6.82 5.52 0.59
C ARG A 29 -6.25 6.46 -0.47
N GLN A 30 -5.22 7.25 -0.13
CA GLN A 30 -4.58 8.17 -1.08
C GLN A 30 -4.01 7.43 -2.30
N LEU A 31 -3.26 6.34 -2.06
CA LEU A 31 -2.67 5.53 -3.12
C LEU A 31 -3.75 4.88 -4.00
N LEU A 32 -4.80 4.33 -3.40
CA LEU A 32 -5.92 3.71 -4.13
C LEU A 32 -6.67 4.73 -5.00
N GLN A 33 -6.84 5.97 -4.52
CA GLN A 33 -7.40 7.06 -5.33
C GLN A 33 -6.49 7.45 -6.51
N GLN A 34 -5.16 7.38 -6.33
CA GLN A 34 -4.22 7.58 -7.43
C GLN A 34 -4.30 6.44 -8.44
N MET A 35 -4.38 5.19 -7.96
CA MET A 35 -4.52 4.01 -8.81
C MET A 35 -5.84 3.98 -9.58
N SER A 36 -6.91 4.59 -9.07
CA SER A 36 -8.19 4.67 -9.76
C SER A 36 -8.20 5.70 -10.90
N SER A 37 -7.30 6.69 -10.86
CA SER A 37 -7.22 7.79 -11.81
C SER A 37 -5.98 7.76 -12.72
N SER A 38 -5.00 6.91 -12.41
CA SER A 38 -3.71 6.84 -13.11
C SER A 38 -3.39 5.42 -13.55
N ARG A 39 -2.59 5.30 -14.63
CA ARG A 39 -2.00 4.01 -14.99
C ARG A 39 -1.07 3.54 -13.88
N TRP A 40 -1.16 2.26 -13.54
CA TRP A 40 -0.29 1.63 -12.57
C TRP A 40 0.20 0.27 -13.05
N ARG A 41 1.29 -0.21 -12.46
CA ARG A 41 1.83 -1.56 -12.68
C ARG A 41 2.58 -2.06 -11.45
N VAL A 42 2.62 -3.38 -11.30
CA VAL A 42 3.53 -4.04 -10.35
C VAL A 42 4.91 -4.10 -10.99
N ILE A 43 5.90 -3.47 -10.34
CA ILE A 43 7.31 -3.52 -10.79
C ILE A 43 7.97 -4.79 -10.27
N ARG A 44 7.67 -5.14 -9.02
CA ARG A 44 8.16 -6.38 -8.38
C ARG A 44 7.10 -6.90 -7.42
N GLY A 45 6.80 -8.19 -7.52
CA GLY A 45 5.88 -8.90 -6.63
C GLY A 45 6.40 -8.98 -5.19
N ASN A 46 5.83 -9.85 -4.36
CA ASN A 46 6.26 -10.03 -2.98
C ASN A 46 7.75 -10.43 -2.93
N HIS A 47 8.58 -9.58 -2.33
CA HIS A 47 10.01 -9.79 -2.21
C HIS A 47 10.56 -9.16 -0.93
N ARG A 48 11.84 -9.45 -0.67
CA ARG A 48 12.62 -8.85 0.42
C ARG A 48 13.83 -8.16 -0.18
N SER A 49 14.26 -7.07 0.43
CA SER A 49 15.51 -6.39 0.05
C SER A 49 16.63 -6.82 0.98
N SER A 50 17.88 -6.67 0.55
CA SER A 50 19.04 -6.96 1.42
C SER A 50 19.17 -5.97 2.58
N ALA A 51 18.68 -4.73 2.40
CA ALA A 51 18.73 -3.68 3.42
C ALA A 51 17.51 -3.68 4.36
N ASP A 52 16.36 -4.18 3.90
CA ASP A 52 15.12 -4.31 4.65
C ASP A 52 14.50 -5.69 4.39
N PRO A 53 14.57 -6.61 5.37
CA PRO A 53 14.04 -7.96 5.23
C PRO A 53 12.51 -8.01 5.31
N THR A 54 11.85 -6.89 5.60
CA THR A 54 10.38 -6.80 5.62
C THR A 54 9.83 -7.13 4.23
N PRO A 55 8.94 -8.12 4.09
CA PRO A 55 8.30 -8.42 2.82
C PRO A 55 7.57 -7.19 2.27
N HIS A 56 7.74 -6.91 0.99
CA HIS A 56 7.03 -5.81 0.32
C HIS A 56 6.78 -6.08 -1.16
N VAL A 57 5.82 -5.35 -1.72
CA VAL A 57 5.53 -5.28 -3.16
C VAL A 57 5.96 -3.90 -3.64
N THR A 58 6.62 -3.82 -4.80
CA THR A 58 6.95 -2.54 -5.43
C THR A 58 6.01 -2.28 -6.59
N ILE A 59 5.29 -1.17 -6.54
CA ILE A 59 4.39 -0.73 -7.60
C ILE A 59 4.81 0.63 -8.13
N GLU A 60 4.34 0.96 -9.33
CA GLU A 60 4.46 2.28 -9.92
C GLU A 60 3.06 2.78 -10.29
N VAL A 61 2.71 3.98 -9.85
CA VAL A 61 1.40 4.64 -10.07
C VAL A 61 1.67 6.05 -10.58
N GLY A 62 1.23 6.38 -11.79
CA GLY A 62 1.43 7.72 -12.36
C GLY A 62 2.90 8.14 -12.51
N GLY A 63 3.82 7.18 -12.64
CA GLY A 63 5.27 7.43 -12.70
C GLY A 63 5.97 7.46 -11.34
N THR A 64 5.21 7.39 -10.25
CA THR A 64 5.74 7.38 -8.88
C THR A 64 5.86 5.95 -8.36
N ARG A 65 6.99 5.59 -7.74
CA ARG A 65 7.20 4.24 -7.17
C ARG A 65 6.84 4.20 -5.69
N TYR A 66 6.21 3.10 -5.29
CA TYR A 66 5.82 2.84 -3.92
C TYR A 66 6.25 1.45 -3.46
N HIS A 67 6.72 1.35 -2.23
CA HIS A 67 6.90 0.08 -1.52
C HIS A 67 5.73 -0.13 -0.57
N LEU A 68 4.98 -1.22 -0.78
CA LEU A 68 3.89 -1.67 0.08
C LEU A 68 4.42 -2.76 0.99
N ARG A 69 4.75 -2.42 2.24
CA ARG A 69 5.26 -3.38 3.22
C ARG A 69 4.13 -4.20 3.80
N LEU A 70 4.38 -5.49 3.91
CA LEU A 70 3.42 -6.51 4.28
C LEU A 70 3.74 -7.08 5.67
N ASP A 71 2.70 -7.33 6.46
CA ASP A 71 2.81 -8.06 7.72
C ASP A 71 2.87 -9.58 7.52
N GLY A 72 2.90 -10.35 8.61
CA GLY A 72 2.91 -11.82 8.57
C GLY A 72 1.65 -12.46 7.97
N ARG A 73 0.60 -11.68 7.67
CA ARG A 73 -0.64 -12.12 7.03
C ARG A 73 -0.78 -11.60 5.59
N SER A 74 0.28 -11.00 5.04
CA SER A 74 0.27 -10.35 3.73
C SER A 74 -0.63 -9.11 3.64
N CYS A 75 -0.94 -8.47 4.77
CA CYS A 75 -1.67 -7.21 4.80
C CYS A 75 -0.70 -6.03 4.73
N VAL A 76 -1.05 -5.01 3.94
CA VAL A 76 -0.26 -3.77 3.88
C VAL A 76 -0.37 -3.04 5.22
N PHE A 77 0.78 -2.81 5.86
CA PHE A 77 0.84 -2.07 7.11
C PHE A 77 1.64 -0.76 7.01
N ASP A 78 2.38 -0.58 5.92
CA ASP A 78 3.20 0.60 5.67
C ASP A 78 3.37 0.82 4.15
N ILE A 79 3.36 2.10 3.75
CA ILE A 79 3.49 2.56 2.37
C ILE A 79 4.60 3.60 2.34
N THR A 80 5.59 3.37 1.49
CA THR A 80 6.74 4.25 1.33
C THR A 80 6.83 4.71 -0.12
N HIS A 81 6.94 6.01 -0.33
CA HIS A 81 7.27 6.62 -1.61
C HIS A 81 8.77 6.49 -1.86
N VAL A 82 9.14 6.01 -3.04
CA VAL A 82 10.52 5.77 -3.44
C VAL A 82 10.84 6.65 -4.65
N SER A 83 11.62 7.70 -4.43
CA SER A 83 12.24 8.49 -5.50
C SER A 83 13.71 8.08 -5.67
N SER A 84 14.35 8.55 -6.75
CA SER A 84 15.78 8.29 -7.03
C SER A 84 16.71 8.77 -5.91
N ASP A 85 16.29 9.81 -5.19
CA ASP A 85 17.15 10.54 -4.26
C ASP A 85 16.58 10.57 -2.83
N GLU A 86 15.35 10.09 -2.62
CA GLU A 86 14.69 10.12 -1.32
C GLU A 86 13.70 8.96 -1.15
N THR A 87 13.74 8.32 0.02
CA THR A 87 12.71 7.37 0.45
C THR A 87 11.82 8.08 1.46
N GLN A 88 10.66 8.56 1.02
CA GLN A 88 9.71 9.25 1.87
C GLN A 88 8.68 8.27 2.40
N ARG A 89 8.66 8.07 3.72
CA ARG A 89 7.69 7.20 4.36
C ARG A 89 6.33 7.91 4.46
N LEU A 90 5.28 7.32 3.87
CA LEU A 90 3.93 7.91 3.86
C LEU A 90 3.07 7.40 5.03
N ALA A 91 3.44 6.28 5.65
CA ALA A 91 2.78 5.74 6.84
C ALA A 91 3.78 5.03 7.80
N GLY A 92 3.42 4.86 9.07
CA GLY A 92 4.18 4.04 10.03
C GLY A 92 5.34 4.74 10.75
N ARG A 93 5.44 4.51 12.06
CA ARG A 93 6.64 4.81 12.86
C ARG A 93 7.74 3.77 12.55
N LYS A 94 8.96 4.05 13.04
CA LYS A 94 10.13 3.14 13.23
C LYS A 94 9.75 1.65 13.44
N PRO A 95 10.64 0.69 13.11
CA PRO A 95 10.31 -0.70 12.77
C PRO A 95 9.16 -1.27 13.60
N TRP A 96 8.21 -1.92 12.92
CA TRP A 96 7.08 -2.60 13.53
C TRP A 96 7.55 -3.36 14.78
N GLN A 97 7.24 -2.80 15.95
CA GLN A 97 7.23 -3.54 17.20
C GLN A 97 5.89 -4.25 17.19
N GLY A 98 5.92 -5.56 16.97
CA GLY A 98 4.72 -6.37 17.12
C GLY A 98 4.13 -6.17 18.53
N PRO A 99 2.83 -6.40 18.73
CA PRO A 99 2.28 -6.43 20.08
C PRO A 99 3.05 -7.49 20.91
N GLY A 100 3.82 -7.05 21.91
CA GLY A 100 4.65 -7.91 22.75
C GLY A 100 6.15 -7.55 22.86
N GLU A 101 6.63 -6.52 22.16
CA GLU A 101 7.95 -5.89 22.40
C GLU A 101 7.88 -4.59 23.21
#